data_AF-A0A956M5S7-F1
#
_entry.id   AF-A0A956M5S7-F1
#
_cell.length_a   1.000
_cell.length_b   1.000
_cell.length_c   1.000
_cell.angle_alpha   90.00
_cell.angle_beta   90.00
_cell.angle_gamma   90.00
#
_symmetry.space_group_name_H-M   'P 1'
#
loop_
_entity.id
_entity.type
_entity.pdbx_description
1 polymer ?
#
loop_
_entity_poly.entity_id
_entity_poly.type
_entity_poly.pdbx_seq_one_letter_code
_entity_poly.pdbx_strand_id
1 'polypeptide(L)'
;GEIVGQSPAIANLIQQIELVAPTDATVLITGESGTGKELVAREIHRRSNRREHPLVRVNCASIPKDLYESEFFGHAKGAFTGAMKDRAGRFQAADGGTLFLDEVGEIPLEMQSKLLRVLQEGEYERVGEETTRKVNVRIIAATNRKLGQEVEHARFRQDLYYRLNVFPIEVAPLRNRKEDIPLLAATFMGQVRKKLNCSGRELTQGEVLKLQN
;
A
#
# COMPACT_ATOMS: atom_id res chain seq x y z
N GLY A 1 -4.98 -16.30 -6.27
CA GLY A 1 -4.71 -15.05 -5.52
C GLY A 1 -6.02 -14.50 -4.99
N GLU A 2 -5.98 -13.43 -4.23
CA GLU A 2 -7.20 -12.80 -3.70
C GLU A 2 -7.84 -11.80 -4.67
N ILE A 3 -7.15 -11.48 -5.77
CA ILE A 3 -7.65 -10.62 -6.83
C ILE A 3 -8.69 -11.41 -7.64
N VAL A 4 -9.90 -10.86 -7.72
CA VAL A 4 -11.04 -11.45 -8.43
C VAL A 4 -11.34 -10.62 -9.67
N GLY A 5 -11.40 -11.29 -10.81
CA GLY A 5 -11.69 -10.69 -12.11
C GLY A 5 -11.12 -11.54 -13.24
N GLN A 6 -11.68 -11.35 -14.43
CA GLN A 6 -11.30 -12.02 -15.67
C GLN A 6 -11.06 -11.03 -16.81
N SER A 7 -11.22 -9.72 -16.56
CA SER A 7 -11.04 -8.70 -17.58
C SER A 7 -9.61 -8.58 -18.08
N PRO A 8 -9.39 -8.07 -19.32
CA PRO A 8 -8.05 -7.74 -19.81
C PRO A 8 -7.29 -6.81 -18.86
N ALA A 9 -7.97 -5.89 -18.17
CA ALA A 9 -7.36 -5.01 -17.18
C ALA A 9 -6.82 -5.79 -15.98
N ILE A 10 -7.55 -6.78 -15.48
CA ILE A 10 -7.09 -7.67 -14.40
C ILE A 10 -5.98 -8.61 -14.90
N ALA A 11 -6.11 -9.17 -16.10
CA ALA A 11 -5.07 -10.03 -16.68
C ALA A 11 -3.74 -9.29 -16.82
N ASN A 12 -3.75 -8.06 -17.35
CA ASN A 12 -2.56 -7.21 -17.44
C ASN A 12 -2.00 -6.87 -16.06
N LEU A 13 -2.86 -6.52 -15.09
CA LEU A 13 -2.46 -6.28 -13.70
C LEU A 13 -1.72 -7.48 -13.10
N ILE A 14 -2.23 -8.71 -13.31
CA ILE A 14 -1.58 -9.93 -12.83
C ILE A 14 -0.22 -10.14 -13.50
N GLN A 15 -0.09 -9.89 -14.81
CA GLN A 15 1.19 -9.98 -15.52
C GLN A 15 2.22 -8.97 -14.99
N GLN A 16 1.81 -7.73 -14.71
CA GLN A 16 2.68 -6.72 -14.09
C GLN A 16 3.15 -7.16 -12.70
N ILE A 17 2.25 -7.73 -11.89
CA ILE A 17 2.59 -8.29 -10.57
C ILE A 17 3.61 -9.43 -10.72
N GLU A 18 3.41 -10.35 -11.66
CA GLU A 18 4.32 -11.47 -11.93
C GLU A 18 5.72 -10.99 -12.32
N LEU A 19 5.80 -9.91 -13.11
CA LEU A 19 7.06 -9.33 -13.53
C LEU A 19 7.83 -8.69 -12.37
N VAL A 20 7.15 -7.91 -11.51
CA VAL A 20 7.82 -7.12 -10.46
C VAL A 20 8.01 -7.88 -9.15
N ALA A 21 7.16 -8.85 -8.83
CA ALA A 21 7.21 -9.59 -7.58
C ALA A 21 8.58 -10.22 -7.25
N PRO A 22 9.32 -10.86 -8.18
CA PRO A 22 10.62 -11.46 -7.86
C PRO A 22 11.76 -10.44 -7.69
N THR A 23 11.51 -9.15 -7.95
CA THR A 23 12.52 -8.08 -7.81
C THR A 23 12.37 -7.34 -6.48
N ASP A 24 13.39 -6.56 -6.09
CA ASP A 24 13.32 -5.62 -4.97
C ASP A 24 12.93 -4.19 -5.39
N ALA A 25 12.47 -4.01 -6.65
CA ALA A 25 12.06 -2.70 -7.14
C ALA A 25 10.90 -2.14 -6.32
N THR A 26 10.94 -0.82 -6.07
CA THR A 26 9.83 -0.08 -5.47
C THR A 26 8.66 -0.05 -6.43
N VAL A 27 7.47 -0.39 -5.93
CA VAL A 27 6.23 -0.39 -6.71
C VAL A 27 5.35 0.76 -6.26
N LEU A 28 4.88 1.57 -7.20
CA LEU A 28 3.87 2.60 -6.96
C LEU A 28 2.53 2.16 -7.54
N ILE A 29 1.57 1.86 -6.68
CA ILE A 29 0.22 1.44 -7.04
C ILE A 29 -0.69 2.67 -7.08
N THR A 30 -1.19 3.04 -8.25
CA THR A 30 -2.15 4.12 -8.42
C THR A 30 -3.55 3.58 -8.66
N GLY A 31 -4.56 4.37 -8.31
CA GLY A 31 -5.95 4.01 -8.56
C GLY A 31 -6.88 4.63 -7.53
N GLU A 32 -8.17 4.68 -7.87
CA GLU A 32 -9.17 5.30 -7.01
C GLU A 32 -9.29 4.61 -5.65
N SER A 33 -9.92 5.29 -4.69
CA SER A 33 -10.24 4.68 -3.40
C SER A 33 -11.17 3.48 -3.59
N GLY A 34 -10.87 2.38 -2.89
CA GLY A 34 -11.70 1.16 -2.96
C GLY A 34 -11.50 0.26 -4.19
N THR A 35 -10.54 0.54 -5.08
CA THR A 35 -10.31 -0.31 -6.28
C THR A 35 -9.56 -1.62 -6.00
N GLY A 36 -9.06 -1.81 -4.77
CA GLY A 36 -8.34 -3.01 -4.34
C GLY A 36 -6.81 -2.89 -4.36
N LYS A 37 -6.25 -1.68 -4.26
CA LYS A 37 -4.78 -1.45 -4.22
C LYS A 37 -4.06 -2.30 -3.16
N GLU A 38 -4.70 -2.51 -2.00
CA GLU A 38 -4.17 -3.37 -0.95
C GLU A 38 -4.01 -4.83 -1.40
N LEU A 39 -4.98 -5.37 -2.15
CA LEU A 39 -4.92 -6.75 -2.66
C LEU A 39 -3.75 -6.91 -3.63
N VAL A 40 -3.47 -5.87 -4.43
CA VAL A 40 -2.31 -5.83 -5.33
C VAL A 40 -1.01 -5.85 -4.53
N ALA A 41 -0.88 -4.99 -3.52
CA ALA A 41 0.31 -4.96 -2.65
C ALA A 41 0.58 -6.32 -1.97
N ARG A 42 -0.49 -6.94 -1.44
CA ARG A 42 -0.42 -8.27 -0.81
C ARG A 42 -0.01 -9.35 -1.81
N GLU A 43 -0.54 -9.32 -3.02
CA GLU A 43 -0.21 -10.29 -4.05
C GLU A 43 1.24 -10.14 -4.54
N ILE A 44 1.75 -8.91 -4.68
CA ILE A 44 3.16 -8.65 -4.99
C ILE A 44 4.06 -9.26 -3.92
N HIS A 45 3.78 -8.98 -2.65
CA HIS A 45 4.56 -9.52 -1.53
C HIS A 45 4.51 -11.06 -1.50
N ARG A 46 3.32 -11.65 -1.64
CA ARG A 46 3.11 -13.12 -1.64
C ARG A 46 3.89 -13.83 -2.74
N ARG A 47 4.07 -13.18 -3.89
CA ARG A 47 4.84 -13.72 -5.04
C ARG A 47 6.32 -13.35 -5.00
N SER A 48 6.77 -12.59 -4.01
CA SER A 48 8.14 -12.13 -3.91
C SER A 48 9.08 -13.13 -3.24
N ASN A 49 10.38 -12.88 -3.35
CA ASN A 49 11.41 -13.59 -2.59
C ASN A 49 11.33 -13.32 -1.07
N ARG A 50 10.55 -12.30 -0.65
CA ARG A 50 10.35 -11.92 0.76
C ARG A 50 9.02 -12.42 1.34
N ARG A 51 8.31 -13.34 0.67
CA ARG A 51 6.97 -13.82 1.07
C ARG A 51 6.88 -14.48 2.45
N GLU A 52 7.99 -15.02 2.96
CA GLU A 52 8.08 -15.61 4.30
C GLU A 52 8.45 -14.57 5.39
N HIS A 53 8.75 -13.33 4.98
CA HIS A 53 9.09 -12.22 5.87
C HIS A 53 7.86 -11.32 6.12
N PRO A 54 7.92 -10.42 7.13
CA PRO A 54 6.78 -9.56 7.45
C PRO A 54 6.35 -8.66 6.28
N LEU A 55 5.04 -8.56 6.08
CA LEU A 55 4.39 -7.47 5.34
C LEU A 55 3.82 -6.48 6.36
N VAL A 56 4.57 -5.42 6.66
CA VAL A 56 4.09 -4.35 7.54
C VAL A 56 3.27 -3.37 6.72
N ARG A 57 2.06 -3.09 7.17
CA ARG A 57 1.12 -2.20 6.48
C ARG A 57 0.92 -0.92 7.29
N VAL A 58 0.92 0.21 6.59
CA VAL A 58 0.75 1.53 7.17
C VAL A 58 -0.21 2.32 6.32
N ASN A 59 -1.33 2.75 6.89
CA ASN A 59 -2.21 3.74 6.27
C ASN A 59 -1.76 5.13 6.71
N CYS A 60 -1.08 5.84 5.80
CA CYS A 60 -0.52 7.16 6.03
C CYS A 60 -1.61 8.18 6.39
N ALA A 61 -2.80 8.07 5.78
CA ALA A 61 -3.93 8.97 6.09
C ALA A 61 -4.42 8.86 7.55
N SER A 62 -4.14 7.74 8.24
CA SER A 62 -4.62 7.48 9.59
C SER A 62 -3.69 7.97 10.70
N ILE A 63 -2.46 8.38 10.37
CA ILE A 63 -1.46 8.78 11.37
C ILE A 63 -1.54 10.29 11.63
N PRO A 64 -1.72 10.72 12.89
CA PRO A 64 -1.62 12.13 13.24
C PRO A 64 -0.25 12.72 12.85
N LYS A 65 -0.23 13.96 12.35
CA LYS A 65 0.99 14.61 11.83
C LYS A 65 2.14 14.62 12.84
N ASP A 66 1.82 14.85 14.11
CA ASP A 66 2.74 14.86 15.26
C ASP A 66 3.29 13.48 15.62
N LEU A 67 2.61 12.40 15.23
CA LEU A 67 3.02 11.02 15.53
C LEU A 67 3.71 10.33 14.35
N TYR A 68 3.74 10.94 13.17
CA TYR A 68 4.32 10.35 11.96
C TYR A 68 5.74 9.85 12.17
N GLU A 69 6.61 10.71 12.70
CA GLU A 69 8.02 10.39 12.89
C GLU A 69 8.19 9.20 13.85
N SER A 70 7.50 9.26 14.97
CA SER A 70 7.52 8.24 16.02
C SER A 70 6.94 6.89 15.54
N GLU A 71 5.88 6.90 14.72
CA GLU A 71 5.33 5.67 14.16
C GLU A 71 6.29 5.03 13.14
N PHE A 72 6.83 5.81 12.20
CA PHE A 72 7.69 5.28 11.14
C PHE A 72 9.06 4.85 11.64
N PHE A 73 9.72 5.70 12.42
CA PHE A 73 11.12 5.53 12.83
C PHE A 73 11.25 5.00 14.25
N GLY A 74 10.23 5.15 15.09
CA GLY A 74 10.30 4.80 16.50
C GLY A 74 10.91 5.92 17.34
N HIS A 75 10.93 5.73 18.66
CA HIS A 75 11.48 6.70 19.59
C HIS A 75 12.22 6.02 20.73
N ALA A 76 13.22 6.72 21.27
CA ALA A 76 13.86 6.37 22.52
C ALA A 76 12.99 6.82 23.72
N LYS A 77 13.14 6.15 24.86
CA LYS A 77 12.56 6.60 26.12
C LYS A 77 13.03 8.04 26.42
N GLY A 78 12.09 8.92 26.74
CA GLY A 78 12.39 10.33 27.08
C GLY A 78 12.53 11.27 25.89
N ALA A 79 12.33 10.80 24.65
CA ALA A 79 12.45 11.63 23.46
C ALA A 79 11.46 12.82 23.38
N PHE A 80 10.28 12.68 24.00
CA PHE A 80 9.27 13.73 24.11
C PHE A 80 8.35 13.46 25.31
N THR A 81 7.49 14.43 25.67
CA THR A 81 6.50 14.28 26.74
C THR A 81 5.53 13.14 26.43
N GLY A 82 5.61 12.04 27.19
CA GLY A 82 4.82 10.83 26.98
C GLY A 82 5.61 9.63 26.43
N ALA A 83 6.88 9.80 26.05
CA ALA A 83 7.78 8.72 25.64
C ALA A 83 8.28 7.90 26.85
N MET A 84 7.37 7.16 27.49
CA MET A 84 7.67 6.43 28.74
C MET A 84 8.57 5.19 28.55
N LYS A 85 8.65 4.67 27.33
CA LYS A 85 9.44 3.49 26.95
C LYS A 85 9.97 3.62 25.53
N ASP A 86 10.99 2.85 25.19
CA ASP A 86 11.44 2.70 23.81
C ASP A 86 10.35 2.05 22.95
N ARG A 87 10.23 2.51 21.71
CA ARG A 87 9.28 1.95 20.74
C ARG A 87 9.95 1.79 19.38
N ALA A 88 9.85 0.58 18.83
CA ALA A 88 10.27 0.30 17.47
C ALA A 88 9.28 0.92 16.47
N GLY A 89 9.82 1.52 15.39
CA GLY A 89 9.04 2.06 14.29
C GLY A 89 8.66 1.01 13.24
N ARG A 90 7.86 1.42 12.25
CA ARG A 90 7.42 0.57 11.14
C ARG A 90 8.56 0.06 10.27
N PHE A 91 9.61 0.85 10.07
CA PHE A 91 10.79 0.38 9.33
C PHE A 91 11.45 -0.80 10.01
N GLN A 92 11.67 -0.72 11.32
CA GLN A 92 12.24 -1.82 12.09
C GLN A 92 11.36 -3.07 12.07
N ALA A 93 10.04 -2.89 12.19
CA ALA A 93 9.10 -4.00 12.14
C ALA A 93 9.07 -4.70 10.76
N ALA A 94 9.46 -3.98 9.71
CA ALA A 94 9.47 -4.46 8.33
C ALA A 94 10.85 -4.96 7.87
N ASP A 95 11.85 -4.99 8.75
CA ASP A 95 13.22 -5.35 8.39
C ASP A 95 13.30 -6.77 7.82
N GLY A 96 14.06 -6.92 6.73
CA GLY A 96 14.10 -8.12 5.88
C GLY A 96 12.83 -8.39 5.06
N GLY A 97 11.73 -7.68 5.33
CA GLY A 97 10.42 -7.88 4.74
C GLY A 97 10.01 -6.78 3.75
N THR A 98 8.73 -6.45 3.78
CA THR A 98 8.10 -5.44 2.91
C THR A 98 7.29 -4.46 3.76
N LEU A 99 7.44 -3.16 3.47
CA LEU A 99 6.62 -2.09 4.03
C LEU A 99 5.67 -1.58 2.95
N PHE A 100 4.37 -1.74 3.20
CA PHE A 100 3.30 -1.22 2.38
C PHE A 100 2.81 0.13 2.92
N LEU A 101 3.01 1.19 2.12
CA LEU A 101 2.61 2.56 2.41
C LEU A 101 1.32 2.88 1.66
N ASP A 102 0.18 2.72 2.33
CA ASP A 102 -1.11 3.10 1.77
C ASP A 102 -1.36 4.60 1.94
N GLU A 103 -1.92 5.22 0.92
CA GLU A 103 -2.11 6.66 0.77
C GLU A 103 -0.82 7.49 1.02
N VAL A 104 0.28 7.11 0.35
CA VAL A 104 1.60 7.77 0.48
C VAL A 104 1.57 9.28 0.18
N GLY A 105 0.59 9.75 -0.60
CA GLY A 105 0.38 11.18 -0.87
C GLY A 105 -0.10 12.00 0.34
N GLU A 106 -0.45 11.35 1.46
CA GLU A 106 -0.83 12.00 2.73
C GLU A 106 0.38 12.25 3.66
N ILE A 107 1.57 11.78 3.29
CA ILE A 107 2.78 11.97 4.11
C ILE A 107 3.13 13.47 4.15
N PRO A 108 3.26 14.07 5.35
CA PRO A 108 3.64 15.47 5.50
C PRO A 108 4.97 15.78 4.81
N LEU A 109 5.07 16.96 4.18
CA LEU A 109 6.22 17.35 3.35
C LEU A 109 7.55 17.27 4.12
N GLU A 110 7.52 17.68 5.40
CA GLU A 110 8.64 17.63 6.33
C GLU A 110 9.15 16.21 6.61
N MET A 111 8.28 15.19 6.47
CA MET A 111 8.63 13.78 6.69
C MET A 111 9.14 13.08 5.42
N GLN A 112 8.87 13.66 4.24
CA GLN A 112 9.24 13.08 2.95
C GLN A 112 10.76 13.00 2.77
N SER A 113 11.53 13.96 3.32
CA SER A 113 13.00 13.91 3.30
C SER A 113 13.57 12.76 4.12
N LYS A 114 13.00 12.49 5.31
CA LYS A 114 13.39 11.36 6.16
C LYS A 114 13.05 10.03 5.48
N LEU A 115 11.86 9.91 4.91
CA LEU A 115 11.47 8.75 4.11
C LEU A 115 12.45 8.52 2.96
N LEU A 116 12.78 9.56 2.20
CA LEU A 116 13.73 9.48 1.09
C LEU A 116 15.10 8.97 1.54
N ARG A 117 15.62 9.44 2.68
CA ARG A 117 16.90 8.97 3.26
C ARG A 117 16.87 7.47 3.48
N VAL A 118 15.81 6.93 4.08
CA VAL A 118 15.69 5.47 4.27
C VAL A 118 15.60 4.73 2.94
N LEU A 119 14.89 5.26 1.95
CA LEU A 119 14.78 4.63 0.62
C LEU A 119 16.10 4.63 -0.16
N GLN A 120 16.98 5.59 0.09
CA GLN A 120 18.27 5.72 -0.60
C GLN A 120 19.39 4.97 0.11
N GLU A 121 19.51 5.16 1.42
CA GLU A 121 20.63 4.69 2.24
C GLU A 121 20.31 3.39 2.98
N GLY A 122 19.03 3.07 3.18
CA GLY A 122 18.62 1.99 4.08
C GLY A 122 18.88 2.32 5.55
N GLU A 123 19.00 3.61 5.87
CA GLU A 123 19.43 4.09 7.19
C GLU A 123 18.42 5.07 7.78
N TYR A 124 18.22 5.00 9.10
CA TYR A 124 17.35 5.92 9.84
C TYR A 124 17.80 6.06 11.29
N GLU A 125 17.33 7.11 11.95
CA GLU A 125 17.53 7.39 13.38
C GLU A 125 16.18 7.39 14.09
N ARG A 126 16.15 6.98 15.36
CA ARG A 126 14.94 7.08 16.18
C ARG A 126 14.80 8.50 16.70
N VAL A 127 13.58 8.92 16.99
CA VAL A 127 13.34 10.20 17.66
C VAL A 127 14.05 10.20 19.02
N GLY A 128 14.88 11.22 19.26
CA GLY A 128 15.65 11.37 20.50
C GLY A 128 16.91 10.49 20.60
N GLU A 129 17.36 9.88 19.50
CA GLU A 129 18.58 9.08 19.44
C GLU A 129 19.42 9.51 18.22
N GLU A 130 20.74 9.67 18.37
CA GLU A 130 21.66 9.96 17.25
C GLU A 130 22.25 8.69 16.61
N THR A 131 21.90 7.51 17.15
CA THR A 131 22.36 6.23 16.62
C THR A 131 21.69 5.93 15.28
N THR A 132 22.49 5.93 14.22
CA THR A 132 22.06 5.47 12.90
C THR A 132 21.82 3.94 12.90
N ARG A 133 20.68 3.52 12.37
CA ARG A 133 20.25 2.13 12.26
C ARG A 133 20.09 1.76 10.79
N LYS A 134 20.54 0.57 10.41
CA LYS A 134 20.36 0.02 9.06
C LYS A 134 19.11 -0.86 9.00
N VAL A 135 18.44 -0.86 7.85
CA VAL A 135 17.25 -1.65 7.59
C VAL A 135 17.23 -2.08 6.12
N ASN A 136 16.78 -3.31 5.86
CA ASN A 136 16.59 -3.82 4.51
C ASN A 136 15.10 -4.06 4.24
N VAL A 137 14.41 -3.05 3.73
CA VAL A 137 12.95 -3.09 3.52
C VAL A 137 12.61 -2.89 2.04
N ARG A 138 11.81 -3.81 1.48
CA ARG A 138 11.18 -3.59 0.18
C ARG A 138 9.96 -2.68 0.34
N ILE A 139 9.79 -1.74 -0.58
CA ILE A 139 8.73 -0.72 -0.47
C ILE A 139 7.69 -0.93 -1.56
N ILE A 140 6.43 -0.94 -1.13
CA ILE A 140 5.27 -0.86 -2.01
C ILE A 140 4.47 0.35 -1.53
N ALA A 141 4.25 1.33 -2.40
CA ALA A 141 3.45 2.51 -2.09
C ALA A 141 2.13 2.45 -2.86
N ALA A 142 1.07 2.99 -2.28
CA ALA A 142 -0.21 3.17 -2.94
C ALA A 142 -0.75 4.58 -2.70
N THR A 143 -1.49 5.12 -3.67
CA THR A 143 -2.23 6.37 -3.50
C THR A 143 -3.37 6.52 -4.50
N ASN A 144 -4.39 7.27 -4.12
CA ASN A 144 -5.41 7.79 -5.04
C ASN A 144 -5.08 9.19 -5.61
N ARG A 145 -4.04 9.87 -5.10
CA ARG A 145 -3.64 11.20 -5.54
C ARG A 145 -2.79 11.13 -6.80
N LYS A 146 -2.87 12.18 -7.62
CA LYS A 146 -1.97 12.36 -8.77
C LYS A 146 -0.66 12.98 -8.28
N LEU A 147 0.29 12.15 -7.85
CA LEU A 147 1.56 12.64 -7.26
C LEU A 147 2.32 13.60 -8.17
N GLY A 148 2.25 13.44 -9.50
CA GLY A 148 2.84 14.41 -10.44
C GLY A 148 2.28 15.82 -10.26
N GLN A 149 0.97 15.96 -10.06
CA GLN A 149 0.34 17.26 -9.76
C GLN A 149 0.70 17.76 -8.36
N GLU A 150 0.79 16.85 -7.38
CA GLU A 150 1.23 17.22 -6.03
C GLU A 150 2.69 17.74 -6.02
N VAL A 151 3.54 17.24 -6.91
CA VAL A 151 4.89 17.77 -7.14
C VAL A 151 4.85 19.16 -7.75
N GLU A 152 4.05 19.38 -8.80
CA GLU A 152 3.86 20.71 -9.41
C GLU A 152 3.35 21.75 -8.40
N HIS A 153 2.56 21.31 -7.42
CA HIS A 153 2.05 22.14 -6.34
C HIS A 153 2.96 22.22 -5.10
N ALA A 154 4.18 21.68 -5.15
CA ALA A 154 5.13 21.63 -4.03
C ALA A 154 4.58 20.97 -2.74
N ARG A 155 3.59 20.09 -2.87
CA ARG A 155 3.03 19.28 -1.77
C ARG A 155 3.66 17.90 -1.67
N PHE A 156 4.38 17.50 -2.70
CA PHE A 156 5.16 16.27 -2.73
C PHE A 156 6.54 16.53 -3.33
N ARG A 157 7.59 15.95 -2.76
CA ARG A 157 8.96 16.16 -3.27
C ARG A 157 9.17 15.37 -4.56
N GLN A 158 9.78 16.03 -5.54
CA GLN A 158 10.07 15.44 -6.84
C GLN A 158 11.04 14.25 -6.75
N ASP A 159 12.06 14.34 -5.90
CA ASP A 159 13.05 13.29 -5.68
C ASP A 159 12.43 12.00 -5.09
N LEU A 160 11.56 12.16 -4.09
CA LEU A 160 10.79 11.07 -3.51
C LEU A 160 9.83 10.46 -4.53
N TYR A 161 9.15 11.28 -5.34
CA TYR A 161 8.26 10.78 -6.39
C TYR A 161 8.99 9.86 -7.36
N TYR A 162 10.16 10.27 -7.87
CA TYR A 162 10.94 9.41 -8.77
C TYR A 162 11.45 8.14 -8.08
N ARG A 163 11.83 8.21 -6.79
CA ARG A 163 12.27 7.03 -6.03
C ARG A 163 11.15 6.02 -5.79
N LEU A 164 9.91 6.49 -5.64
CA LEU A 164 8.74 5.62 -5.49
C LEU A 164 8.23 5.09 -6.84
N ASN A 165 8.29 5.91 -7.89
CA ASN A 165 7.72 5.62 -9.21
C ASN A 165 8.66 4.78 -10.11
N VAL A 166 9.38 3.81 -9.53
CA VAL A 166 10.29 2.93 -10.29
C VAL A 166 9.51 1.92 -11.12
N PHE A 167 8.51 1.28 -10.53
CA PHE A 167 7.60 0.38 -11.23
C PHE A 167 6.13 0.77 -10.96
N PRO A 168 5.51 1.60 -11.81
CA PRO A 168 4.11 1.99 -11.66
C PRO A 168 3.16 0.84 -12.02
N ILE A 169 2.11 0.66 -11.21
CA ILE A 169 0.98 -0.23 -11.49
C ILE A 169 -0.30 0.55 -11.28
N GLU A 170 -1.13 0.66 -12.32
CA GLU A 170 -2.43 1.32 -12.23
C GLU A 170 -3.55 0.29 -12.05
N VAL A 171 -4.36 0.47 -11.00
CA VAL A 171 -5.54 -0.35 -10.75
C VAL A 171 -6.76 0.33 -11.37
N ALA A 172 -7.22 -0.23 -12.49
CA ALA A 172 -8.38 0.28 -13.22
C ALA A 172 -9.64 0.38 -12.32
N PRO A 173 -10.39 1.48 -12.39
CA PRO A 173 -11.65 1.61 -11.65
C PRO A 173 -12.70 0.66 -12.22
N LEU A 174 -13.69 0.27 -11.40
CA LEU A 174 -14.68 -0.76 -11.75
C LEU A 174 -15.47 -0.42 -13.02
N ARG A 175 -15.72 0.87 -13.29
CA ARG A 175 -16.38 1.34 -14.52
C ARG A 175 -15.62 1.02 -15.82
N ASN A 176 -14.31 0.81 -15.74
CA ASN A 176 -13.45 0.43 -16.87
C ASN A 176 -13.27 -1.11 -16.97
N ARG A 177 -13.88 -1.88 -16.05
CA ARG A 177 -13.84 -3.35 -16.02
C ARG A 177 -15.22 -3.93 -15.66
N LYS A 178 -16.27 -3.46 -16.35
CA LYS A 178 -17.67 -3.83 -16.07
C LYS A 178 -17.96 -5.33 -16.19
N GLU A 179 -17.19 -6.05 -16.97
CA GLU A 179 -17.27 -7.52 -17.10
C GLU A 179 -16.83 -8.29 -15.86
N ASP A 180 -16.11 -7.66 -14.92
CA ASP A 180 -15.74 -8.26 -13.63
C ASP A 180 -16.86 -8.12 -12.59
N ILE A 181 -17.82 -7.22 -12.80
CA ILE A 181 -18.91 -6.94 -11.85
C ILE A 181 -19.72 -8.20 -11.50
N PRO A 182 -20.14 -9.05 -12.45
CA PRO A 182 -20.88 -10.28 -12.12
C PRO A 182 -20.09 -11.20 -11.18
N LEU A 183 -18.79 -11.38 -11.46
CA LEU A 183 -17.91 -12.26 -10.68
C LEU A 183 -17.65 -11.71 -9.27
N LEU A 184 -17.41 -10.40 -9.17
CA LEU A 184 -17.26 -9.70 -7.89
C LEU A 184 -18.54 -9.79 -7.05
N ALA A 185 -19.70 -9.54 -7.66
CA ALA A 185 -20.99 -9.60 -6.99
C ALA A 185 -21.28 -11.02 -6.45
N ALA A 186 -21.05 -12.05 -7.27
CA ALA A 186 -21.17 -13.45 -6.84
C ALA A 186 -20.23 -13.78 -5.67
N THR A 187 -18.99 -13.29 -5.73
CA THR A 187 -17.98 -13.50 -4.67
C THR A 187 -18.40 -12.85 -3.36
N PHE A 188 -18.83 -11.58 -3.38
CA PHE A 188 -19.26 -10.87 -2.18
C PHE A 188 -20.54 -11.46 -1.60
N MET A 189 -21.49 -11.89 -2.44
CA MET A 189 -22.66 -12.64 -1.98
C MET A 189 -22.26 -13.93 -1.26
N GLY A 190 -21.31 -14.69 -1.80
CA GLY A 190 -20.76 -15.88 -1.15
C GLY A 190 -20.12 -15.58 0.22
N GLN A 191 -19.35 -14.48 0.32
CA GLN A 191 -18.72 -14.06 1.58
C GLN A 191 -19.78 -13.66 2.62
N VAL A 192 -20.80 -12.90 2.23
CA VAL A 192 -21.90 -12.50 3.12
C VAL A 192 -22.69 -13.71 3.60
N ARG A 193 -23.01 -14.66 2.72
CA ARG A 193 -23.70 -15.90 3.08
C ARG A 193 -22.94 -16.70 4.13
N LYS A 194 -21.62 -16.86 3.95
CA LYS A 194 -20.75 -17.54 4.92
C LYS A 194 -20.74 -16.80 6.27
N LYS A 195 -20.65 -15.47 6.25
CA LYS A 195 -20.60 -14.66 7.47
C LYS A 195 -21.92 -14.68 8.25
N LEU A 196 -23.04 -14.67 7.55
CA LEU A 196 -24.39 -14.67 8.15
C LEU A 196 -24.97 -16.07 8.34
N ASN A 197 -24.22 -17.12 7.97
CA ASN A 197 -24.66 -18.51 7.97
C ASN A 197 -26.04 -18.71 7.32
N CYS A 198 -26.26 -18.09 6.14
CA CYS A 198 -27.54 -18.10 5.45
C CYS A 198 -27.43 -18.61 4.01
N SER A 199 -28.46 -19.32 3.56
CA SER A 199 -28.58 -19.88 2.21
C SER A 199 -29.13 -18.87 1.19
N GLY A 200 -28.75 -17.59 1.31
CA GLY A 200 -29.39 -16.47 0.62
C GLY A 200 -29.55 -16.64 -0.90
N ARG A 201 -30.47 -15.87 -1.49
CA ARG A 201 -30.82 -15.90 -2.92
C ARG A 201 -29.64 -15.58 -3.85
N GLU A 202 -29.57 -16.22 -5.02
CA GLU A 202 -28.63 -15.87 -6.10
C GLU A 202 -29.09 -14.65 -6.89
N LEU A 203 -28.13 -13.84 -7.35
CA LEU A 203 -28.42 -12.71 -8.21
C LEU A 203 -28.96 -13.21 -9.54
N THR A 204 -30.12 -12.71 -9.92
CA THR A 204 -30.70 -12.96 -11.25
C THR A 204 -29.92 -12.20 -12.32
N GLN A 205 -29.98 -12.67 -13.57
CA GLN A 205 -29.33 -11.98 -14.69
C GLN A 205 -29.78 -10.51 -14.82
N GLY A 206 -31.06 -10.23 -14.56
CA GLY A 206 -31.59 -8.86 -14.58
C GLY A 206 -31.01 -7.97 -13.47
N GLU A 207 -30.72 -8.52 -12.28
CA GLU A 207 -30.05 -7.78 -11.21
C GLU A 207 -28.57 -7.53 -11.55
N VAL A 208 -27.89 -8.52 -12.15
CA VAL A 208 -26.50 -8.37 -12.60
C VAL A 208 -26.38 -7.30 -13.70
N LEU A 209 -27.28 -7.30 -14.68
CA LEU A 209 -27.32 -6.28 -15.74
C LEU A 209 -27.51 -4.87 -15.18
N LYS A 210 -28.32 -4.71 -14.12
CA LYS A 210 -28.48 -3.42 -13.43
C LYS A 210 -27.20 -2.95 -12.75
N LEU A 211 -26.38 -3.86 -12.23
CA LEU A 211 -25.09 -3.51 -11.62
C LEU A 211 -24.04 -3.08 -12.64
N GLN A 212 -24.18 -3.47 -13.91
CA GLN A 212 -23.25 -3.13 -14.98
C GLN A 212 -23.57 -1.82 -15.69
N ASN A 213 -24.79 -1.29 -15.56
CA ASN A 213 -25.21 -0.04 -16.17
C ASN A 213 -24.78 1.15 -15.31
#